data_AF-E6LSE3-F1
#
_entry.id   AF-E6LSE3-F1
#
_cell.length_a   1.000
_cell.length_b   1.000
_cell.length_c   1.000
_cell.angle_alpha   90.00
_cell.angle_beta   90.00
_cell.angle_gamma   90.00
#
_symmetry.space_group_name_H-M   'P 1'
#
loop_
_entity.id
_entity.type
_entity.pdbx_description
1 polymer ?
#
loop_
_entity_poly.entity_id
_entity_poly.type
_entity_poly.pdbx_seq_one_letter_code
_entity_poly.pdbx_strand_id
1 'polypeptide(L)'
;MKPLRLLLGIILSFSLMFIALITSIEAAAYSDFSFYEKEYNKYAVTRFVGISMPDLMNVTVNMMHYLNGNKDTLTDVEATIKDVPGTPFFNEREVAHMKDVRGLFIGAVHLRNLLIVVSIICIISAKLLKGSTSRFISNVLLYGTLISLAVTGMLIFIISGDFEKYFILFHHVLFNNDLWMLNPATDNLINIVPEGFFVDMTKRIVIIFSSYIIFLVGCGIVIKKSFKIIS
;
A
#
# COMPACT_ATOMS: atom_id res chain seq x y z
N MET A 1 -14.08 2.29 33.88
CA MET A 1 -14.00 1.22 32.85
C MET A 1 -14.53 1.62 31.47
N LYS A 2 -15.68 2.29 31.36
CA LYS A 2 -16.24 2.75 30.06
C LYS A 2 -15.28 3.62 29.20
N PRO A 3 -14.58 4.64 29.74
CA PRO A 3 -13.66 5.44 28.93
C PRO A 3 -12.46 4.63 28.42
N LEU A 4 -11.93 3.72 29.24
CA LEU A 4 -10.84 2.84 28.84
C LEU A 4 -11.24 1.89 27.71
N ARG A 5 -12.45 1.32 27.75
CA ARG A 5 -12.97 0.51 26.64
C ARG A 5 -13.20 1.32 25.37
N LEU A 6 -13.59 2.59 25.49
CA LEU A 6 -13.70 3.48 24.33
C LEU A 6 -12.32 3.70 23.69
N LEU A 7 -11.30 4.03 24.50
CA LEU A 7 -9.93 4.19 24.03
C LEU A 7 -9.40 2.94 23.32
N LEU A 8 -9.58 1.75 23.91
CA LEU A 8 -9.20 0.48 23.28
C LEU A 8 -9.93 0.27 21.94
N GLY A 9 -11.18 0.69 21.83
CA GLY A 9 -11.95 0.59 20.59
C GLY A 9 -11.44 1.52 19.50
N ILE A 10 -11.03 2.75 19.86
CA ILE A 10 -10.41 3.71 18.94
C ILE A 10 -9.09 3.15 18.43
N ILE A 11 -8.20 2.71 19.34
CA ILE A 11 -6.91 2.12 18.98
C ILE A 11 -7.11 0.91 18.06
N LEU A 12 -8.01 0.00 18.41
CA LEU A 12 -8.30 -1.17 17.59
C LEU A 12 -8.83 -0.79 16.19
N SER A 13 -9.70 0.22 16.10
CA SER A 13 -10.23 0.71 14.82
C SER A 13 -9.12 1.25 13.93
N PHE A 14 -8.23 2.08 14.47
CA PHE A 14 -7.07 2.60 13.74
C PHE A 14 -6.12 1.48 13.32
N SER A 15 -5.82 0.53 14.21
CA SER A 15 -4.97 -0.61 13.89
C SER A 15 -5.53 -1.42 12.73
N LEU A 16 -6.83 -1.76 12.77
CA LEU A 16 -7.48 -2.53 11.70
C LEU A 16 -7.48 -1.78 10.36
N MET A 17 -7.65 -0.46 10.38
CA MET A 17 -7.57 0.38 9.17
C MET A 17 -6.20 0.29 8.51
N PHE A 18 -5.12 0.50 9.28
CA PHE A 18 -3.77 0.44 8.74
C PHE A 18 -3.36 -0.98 8.33
N ILE A 19 -3.79 -2.01 9.07
CA ILE A 19 -3.58 -3.41 8.68
C ILE A 19 -4.22 -3.68 7.32
N ALA A 20 -5.47 -3.27 7.13
CA ALA A 20 -6.18 -3.44 5.86
C ALA A 20 -5.51 -2.65 4.73
N LEU A 21 -5.07 -1.42 4.98
CA LEU A 21 -4.39 -0.58 3.98
C LEU A 21 -3.08 -1.21 3.51
N ILE A 22 -2.19 -1.56 4.45
CA ILE A 22 -0.88 -2.14 4.14
C ILE A 22 -1.06 -3.47 3.39
N THR A 23 -2.00 -4.31 3.84
CA THR A 23 -2.32 -5.57 3.17
C THR A 23 -2.84 -5.35 1.75
N SER A 24 -3.63 -4.29 1.53
CA SER A 24 -4.14 -3.95 0.19
C SER A 24 -3.05 -3.45 -0.74
N ILE A 25 -2.07 -2.68 -0.23
CA ILE A 25 -0.90 -2.23 -0.98
C ILE A 25 -0.05 -3.43 -1.40
N GLU A 26 0.28 -4.34 -0.47
CA GLU A 26 1.05 -5.54 -0.79
C GLU A 26 0.33 -6.45 -1.78
N ALA A 27 -0.98 -6.65 -1.60
CA ALA A 27 -1.78 -7.42 -2.55
C ALA A 27 -1.78 -6.77 -3.94
N ALA A 28 -1.97 -5.45 -4.03
CA ALA A 28 -1.92 -4.74 -5.30
C ALA A 28 -0.55 -4.82 -5.97
N ALA A 29 0.54 -4.71 -5.21
CA ALA A 29 1.89 -4.72 -5.76
C ALA A 29 2.36 -6.13 -6.16
N TYR A 30 2.03 -7.15 -5.39
CA TYR A 30 2.72 -8.44 -5.46
C TYR A 30 1.87 -9.63 -5.91
N SER A 31 0.53 -9.52 -5.91
CA SER A 31 -0.33 -10.70 -6.14
C SER A 31 -0.51 -11.07 -7.61
N ASP A 32 -0.39 -10.10 -8.51
CA ASP A 32 -0.64 -10.30 -9.95
C ASP A 32 0.19 -9.29 -10.75
N PHE A 33 1.23 -9.82 -11.41
CA PHE A 33 2.13 -9.07 -12.28
C PHE A 33 1.54 -8.78 -13.66
N SER A 34 0.46 -9.46 -14.08
CA SER A 34 -0.19 -9.18 -15.37
C SER A 34 -0.79 -7.76 -15.42
N PHE A 35 -1.06 -7.17 -14.26
CA PHE A 35 -1.41 -5.76 -14.15
C PHE A 35 -0.32 -4.85 -14.73
N TYR A 36 0.95 -5.07 -14.38
CA TYR A 36 2.05 -4.23 -14.86
C TYR A 36 2.18 -4.32 -16.38
N GLU A 37 2.11 -5.52 -16.94
CA GLU A 37 2.15 -5.72 -18.38
C GLU A 37 1.00 -4.99 -19.10
N LYS A 38 -0.22 -5.04 -18.56
CA LYS A 38 -1.38 -4.30 -19.10
C LYS A 38 -1.17 -2.80 -19.05
N GLU A 39 -0.66 -2.28 -17.94
CA GLU A 39 -0.41 -0.84 -17.77
C GLU A 39 0.74 -0.35 -18.65
N TYR A 40 1.81 -1.14 -18.81
CA TYR A 40 2.91 -0.84 -19.72
C TYR A 40 2.45 -0.79 -21.18
N ASN A 41 1.54 -1.70 -21.58
CA ASN A 41 0.90 -1.64 -22.88
C ASN A 41 0.01 -0.40 -23.02
N LYS A 42 -0.83 -0.13 -22.02
CA LYS A 42 -1.77 1.00 -22.00
C LYS A 42 -1.06 2.35 -22.16
N TYR A 43 0.08 2.52 -21.49
CA TYR A 43 0.87 3.76 -21.52
C TYR A 43 2.05 3.72 -22.49
N ALA A 44 2.14 2.71 -23.36
CA ALA A 44 3.19 2.56 -24.37
C ALA A 44 4.62 2.69 -23.82
N VAL A 45 4.86 2.20 -22.60
CA VAL A 45 6.13 2.34 -21.87
C VAL A 45 7.30 1.73 -22.65
N THR A 46 7.10 0.55 -23.25
CA THR A 46 8.12 -0.15 -24.04
C THR A 46 8.63 0.70 -25.21
N ARG A 47 7.73 1.43 -25.89
CA ARG A 47 8.08 2.34 -26.99
C ARG A 47 8.85 3.56 -26.48
N PHE A 48 8.46 4.12 -25.35
CA PHE A 48 9.07 5.33 -24.81
C PHE A 48 10.50 5.07 -24.29
N VAL A 49 10.68 3.98 -23.55
CA VAL A 49 11.98 3.58 -22.98
C VAL A 49 12.88 2.92 -24.02
N GLY A 50 12.29 2.26 -25.04
CA GLY A 50 13.02 1.48 -26.03
C GLY A 50 13.44 0.11 -25.48
N ILE A 51 12.54 -0.56 -24.74
CA ILE A 51 12.77 -1.84 -24.07
C ILE A 51 11.72 -2.86 -24.50
N SER A 52 12.10 -4.14 -24.60
CA SER A 52 11.15 -5.21 -24.88
C SER A 52 10.22 -5.44 -23.69
N MET A 53 8.99 -5.92 -23.93
CA MET A 53 8.06 -6.24 -22.83
C MET A 53 8.63 -7.33 -21.89
N PRO A 54 9.26 -8.42 -22.40
CA PRO A 54 9.88 -9.42 -21.53
C PRO A 54 10.97 -8.83 -20.62
N ASP A 55 11.84 -7.98 -21.15
CA ASP A 55 12.90 -7.34 -20.34
C ASP A 55 12.29 -6.40 -19.30
N LEU A 56 11.31 -5.58 -19.69
CA LEU A 56 10.63 -4.65 -18.78
C LEU A 56 9.91 -5.40 -17.65
N MET A 57 9.27 -6.53 -17.95
CA MET A 57 8.64 -7.37 -16.93
C MET A 57 9.68 -8.03 -16.02
N ASN A 58 10.83 -8.46 -16.56
CA ASN A 58 11.94 -8.97 -15.74
C ASN A 58 12.47 -7.89 -14.77
N VAL A 59 12.70 -6.67 -15.26
CA VAL A 59 13.07 -5.50 -14.44
C VAL A 59 12.04 -5.28 -13.33
N THR A 60 10.75 -5.29 -13.69
CA THR A 60 9.63 -5.05 -12.76
C THR A 60 9.56 -6.11 -11.67
N VAL A 61 9.70 -7.39 -12.01
CA VAL A 61 9.70 -8.49 -11.04
C VAL A 61 10.90 -8.37 -10.09
N ASN A 62 12.10 -8.09 -10.62
CA ASN A 62 13.29 -7.85 -9.79
C ASN A 62 13.10 -6.65 -8.86
N MET A 63 12.50 -5.56 -9.35
CA MET A 63 12.17 -4.37 -8.58
C MET A 63 11.19 -4.69 -7.43
N MET A 64 10.11 -5.43 -7.71
CA MET A 64 9.16 -5.82 -6.68
C MET A 64 9.75 -6.81 -5.67
N HIS A 65 10.61 -7.75 -6.11
CA HIS A 65 11.35 -8.64 -5.22
C HIS A 65 12.35 -7.88 -4.33
N TYR A 66 12.96 -6.82 -4.85
CA TYR A 66 13.81 -5.96 -4.02
C TYR A 66 12.98 -5.25 -2.94
N LEU A 67 11.85 -4.65 -3.32
CA LEU A 67 10.98 -3.92 -2.39
C LEU A 67 10.38 -4.80 -1.29
N ASN A 68 10.03 -6.06 -1.60
CA ASN A 68 9.51 -7.01 -0.61
C ASN A 68 10.59 -7.76 0.18
N GLY A 69 11.87 -7.53 -0.14
CA GLY A 69 13.01 -8.11 0.56
C GLY A 69 13.49 -9.47 0.04
N ASN A 70 12.92 -10.00 -1.04
CA ASN A 70 13.34 -11.24 -1.70
C ASN A 70 14.55 -11.07 -2.64
N LYS A 71 15.04 -9.84 -2.85
CA LYS A 71 16.27 -9.53 -3.60
C LYS A 71 17.10 -8.48 -2.86
N ASP A 72 18.43 -8.61 -2.92
CA ASP A 72 19.34 -7.79 -2.12
C ASP A 72 19.71 -6.46 -2.75
N THR A 73 19.87 -6.40 -4.07
CA THR A 73 20.29 -5.20 -4.81
C THR A 73 19.48 -5.01 -6.09
N LEU A 74 19.59 -3.84 -6.71
CA LEU A 74 19.08 -3.53 -8.06
C LEU A 74 20.21 -3.27 -9.06
N THR A 75 21.45 -3.21 -8.61
CA THR A 75 22.63 -2.90 -9.44
C THR A 75 22.95 -3.98 -10.47
N ASP A 76 22.44 -5.20 -10.28
CA ASP A 76 22.60 -6.37 -11.15
C ASP A 76 21.43 -6.53 -12.14
N VAL A 77 20.46 -5.61 -12.15
CA VAL A 77 19.31 -5.67 -13.05
C VAL A 77 19.67 -5.00 -14.37
N GLU A 78 19.88 -5.82 -15.39
CA GLU A 78 20.19 -5.39 -16.75
C GLU A 78 19.04 -5.68 -17.72
N ALA A 79 18.97 -4.90 -18.80
CA ALA A 79 18.03 -5.07 -19.89
C ALA A 79 18.64 -4.66 -21.23
N THR A 80 17.99 -5.02 -22.34
CA THR A 80 18.29 -4.42 -23.64
C THR A 80 17.53 -3.11 -23.77
N ILE A 81 18.25 -1.99 -23.78
CA ILE A 81 17.67 -0.64 -23.87
C ILE A 81 18.15 0.02 -25.16
N LYS A 82 17.22 0.45 -26.01
CA LYS A 82 17.49 1.07 -27.32
C LYS A 82 18.49 0.24 -28.15
N ASP A 83 18.21 -1.06 -28.23
CA ASP A 83 19.02 -2.07 -28.92
C ASP A 83 20.43 -2.32 -28.36
N VAL A 84 20.74 -1.79 -27.16
CA VAL A 84 22.01 -2.04 -26.46
C VAL A 84 21.81 -3.09 -25.35
N PRO A 85 22.34 -4.32 -25.53
CA PRO A 85 22.20 -5.39 -24.53
C PRO A 85 23.10 -5.17 -23.32
N GLY A 86 22.75 -5.77 -22.18
CA GLY A 86 23.55 -5.71 -20.94
C GLY A 86 23.62 -4.32 -20.32
N THR A 87 22.63 -3.46 -20.57
CA THR A 87 22.58 -2.11 -20.01
C THR A 87 21.99 -2.18 -18.61
N PRO A 88 22.68 -1.67 -17.56
CA PRO A 88 22.08 -1.53 -16.23
C PRO A 88 20.81 -0.70 -16.31
N PHE A 89 19.70 -1.23 -15.80
CA PHE A 89 18.41 -0.55 -15.90
C PHE A 89 18.34 0.67 -14.98
N PHE A 90 18.87 0.54 -13.76
CA PHE A 90 18.88 1.59 -12.75
C PHE A 90 20.28 2.21 -12.62
N ASN A 91 20.35 3.54 -12.59
CA ASN A 91 21.56 4.27 -12.25
C ASN A 91 21.73 4.43 -10.72
N GLU A 92 22.86 5.00 -10.29
CA GLU A 92 23.19 5.14 -8.86
C GLU A 92 22.14 5.93 -8.07
N ARG A 93 21.58 6.99 -8.65
CA ARG A 93 20.55 7.82 -8.01
C ARG A 93 19.26 7.03 -7.83
N GLU A 94 18.85 6.29 -8.84
CA GLU A 94 17.65 5.46 -8.80
C GLU A 94 17.79 4.31 -7.80
N VAL A 95 18.95 3.66 -7.75
CA VAL A 95 19.23 2.62 -6.75
C VAL A 95 19.18 3.21 -5.33
N ALA A 96 19.77 4.39 -5.12
CA ALA A 96 19.74 5.08 -3.83
C ALA A 96 18.32 5.47 -3.42
N HIS A 97 17.52 6.01 -4.35
CA HIS A 97 16.11 6.30 -4.11
C HIS A 97 15.32 5.03 -3.77
N MET A 98 15.49 3.96 -4.55
CA MET A 98 14.79 2.71 -4.34
C MET A 98 15.15 2.03 -3.02
N LYS A 99 16.35 2.27 -2.47
CA LYS A 99 16.73 1.84 -1.12
C LYS A 99 15.87 2.51 -0.05
N ASP A 100 15.61 3.80 -0.17
CA ASP A 100 14.70 4.50 0.74
C ASP A 100 13.27 3.95 0.60
N VAL A 101 12.81 3.73 -0.64
CA VAL A 101 11.49 3.12 -0.92
C VAL A 101 11.39 1.71 -0.33
N ARG A 102 12.42 0.87 -0.44
CA ARG A 102 12.47 -0.47 0.18
C ARG A 102 12.33 -0.37 1.70
N GLY A 103 12.97 0.62 2.33
CA GLY A 103 12.81 0.91 3.76
C GLY A 103 11.35 1.17 4.14
N LEU A 104 10.61 1.91 3.33
CA LEU A 104 9.18 2.16 3.53
C LEU A 104 8.34 0.88 3.41
N PHE A 105 8.57 0.06 2.38
CA PHE A 105 7.81 -1.18 2.17
C PHE A 105 8.05 -2.19 3.30
N ILE A 106 9.31 -2.43 3.68
CA ILE A 106 9.66 -3.33 4.79
C ILE A 106 9.16 -2.76 6.12
N GLY A 107 9.32 -1.46 6.34
CA GLY A 107 8.82 -0.75 7.52
C GLY A 107 7.30 -0.87 7.66
N ALA A 108 6.56 -0.77 6.56
CA ALA A 108 5.11 -0.97 6.55
C ALA A 108 4.71 -2.39 6.97
N VAL A 109 5.43 -3.42 6.50
CA VAL A 109 5.19 -4.81 6.94
C VAL A 109 5.42 -4.98 8.44
N HIS A 110 6.49 -4.40 8.98
CA HIS A 110 6.76 -4.42 10.42
C HIS A 110 5.67 -3.69 11.22
N LEU A 111 5.24 -2.52 10.73
CA LEU A 111 4.13 -1.76 11.33
C LEU A 111 2.84 -2.58 11.34
N ARG A 112 2.48 -3.24 10.23
CA ARG A 112 1.31 -4.14 10.20
C ARG A 112 1.40 -5.22 11.27
N ASN A 113 2.55 -5.90 11.36
CA ASN A 113 2.74 -6.98 12.33
C ASN A 113 2.62 -6.48 13.78
N LEU A 114 3.18 -5.30 14.07
CA LEU A 114 3.00 -4.63 15.37
C LEU A 114 1.52 -4.32 15.64
N LEU A 115 0.80 -3.76 14.66
CA LEU A 115 -0.61 -3.42 14.80
C LEU A 115 -1.50 -4.65 15.00
N ILE A 116 -1.14 -5.80 14.43
CA ILE A 116 -1.81 -7.09 14.69
C ILE A 116 -1.66 -7.45 16.18
N VAL A 117 -0.44 -7.37 16.73
CA VAL A 117 -0.18 -7.62 18.15
C VAL A 117 -0.96 -6.64 19.04
N VAL A 118 -0.94 -5.34 18.71
CA VAL A 118 -1.72 -4.31 19.41
C VAL A 118 -3.22 -4.61 19.37
N SER A 119 -3.72 -5.09 18.24
CA SER A 119 -5.14 -5.44 18.07
C SER A 119 -5.54 -6.59 18.98
N ILE A 120 -4.70 -7.63 19.08
CA ILE A 120 -4.90 -8.78 19.99
C ILE A 120 -4.94 -8.29 21.45
N ILE A 121 -3.98 -7.46 21.84
CA ILE A 121 -3.92 -6.88 23.20
C ILE A 121 -5.20 -6.08 23.50
N CYS A 122 -5.66 -5.24 22.57
CA CYS A 122 -6.89 -4.46 22.76
C CYS A 122 -8.11 -5.35 23.00
N ILE A 123 -8.24 -6.45 22.25
CA ILE A 123 -9.33 -7.41 22.40
C ILE A 123 -9.26 -8.13 23.76
N ILE A 124 -8.07 -8.60 24.17
CA ILE A 124 -7.85 -9.26 25.46
C ILE A 124 -8.17 -8.29 26.61
N SER A 125 -7.61 -7.08 26.58
CA SER A 125 -7.87 -6.05 27.60
C SER A 125 -9.36 -5.69 27.67
N ALA A 126 -10.05 -5.55 26.54
CA ALA A 126 -11.49 -5.29 26.52
C ALA A 126 -12.32 -6.44 27.14
N LYS A 127 -11.87 -7.69 26.99
CA LYS A 127 -12.48 -8.87 27.64
C LYS A 127 -12.26 -8.85 29.16
N LEU A 128 -11.05 -8.50 29.61
CA LEU A 128 -10.70 -8.44 31.04
C LEU A 128 -11.44 -7.32 31.79
N LEU A 129 -11.73 -6.19 31.13
CA LEU A 129 -12.46 -5.03 31.68
C LEU A 129 -13.99 -5.26 31.82
N LYS A 130 -14.43 -6.51 32.05
CA LYS A 130 -15.81 -6.97 32.33
C LYS A 130 -16.93 -6.17 31.63
N GLY A 131 -17.41 -6.70 30.51
CA GLY A 131 -18.52 -6.17 29.72
C GLY A 131 -18.65 -6.89 28.38
N SER A 132 -19.73 -6.67 27.62
CA SER A 132 -19.99 -7.40 26.38
C SER A 132 -18.89 -7.21 25.33
N THR A 133 -18.03 -8.22 25.17
CA THR A 133 -16.97 -8.26 24.15
C THR A 133 -17.55 -8.24 22.74
N SER A 134 -18.68 -8.91 22.51
CA SER A 134 -19.37 -8.90 21.21
C SER A 134 -19.87 -7.51 20.81
N ARG A 135 -20.44 -6.74 21.75
CA ARG A 135 -20.83 -5.35 21.51
C ARG A 135 -19.63 -4.44 21.25
N PHE A 136 -18.52 -4.68 21.96
CA PHE A 136 -17.27 -3.95 21.73
C PHE A 136 -16.73 -4.20 20.31
N ILE A 137 -16.55 -5.47 19.92
CA ILE A 137 -16.02 -5.84 18.61
C ILE A 137 -16.95 -5.36 17.49
N SER A 138 -18.26 -5.58 17.59
CA SER A 138 -19.21 -5.13 16.56
C SER A 138 -19.23 -3.60 16.40
N ASN A 139 -19.10 -2.83 17.48
CA ASN A 139 -19.03 -1.37 17.38
C ASN A 139 -17.74 -0.91 16.69
N VAL A 140 -16.60 -1.54 16.99
CA VAL A 140 -15.32 -1.25 16.34
C VAL A 140 -15.40 -1.54 14.84
N LEU A 141 -15.89 -2.72 14.46
CA LEU A 141 -16.02 -3.14 13.06
C LEU A 141 -17.07 -2.34 12.27
N LEU A 142 -18.02 -1.70 12.93
CA LEU A 142 -19.01 -0.86 12.26
C LEU A 142 -18.55 0.60 12.19
N TYR A 143 -18.38 1.24 13.35
CA TYR A 143 -18.11 2.68 13.40
C TYR A 143 -16.67 3.01 13.03
N GLY A 144 -15.71 2.19 13.48
CA GLY A 144 -14.30 2.36 13.11
C GLY A 144 -14.12 2.29 11.61
N THR A 145 -14.72 1.29 10.98
CA THR A 145 -14.64 1.06 9.53
C THR A 145 -15.36 2.14 8.70
N LEU A 146 -16.49 2.67 9.16
CA LEU A 146 -17.17 3.79 8.49
C LEU A 146 -16.33 5.08 8.53
N ILE A 147 -15.67 5.36 9.67
CA ILE A 147 -14.76 6.50 9.79
C ILE A 147 -13.57 6.32 8.84
N SER A 148 -12.99 5.12 8.78
CA SER A 148 -11.91 4.81 7.84
C SER A 148 -12.31 5.05 6.39
N LEU A 149 -13.50 4.62 5.97
CA LEU A 149 -14.01 4.90 4.62
C LEU A 149 -14.15 6.40 4.34
N ALA A 150 -14.68 7.16 5.30
CA ALA A 150 -14.85 8.60 5.15
C ALA A 150 -13.49 9.32 5.01
N VAL A 151 -12.52 8.97 5.85
CA VAL A 151 -11.16 9.54 5.80
C VAL A 151 -10.46 9.16 4.51
N THR A 152 -10.48 7.88 4.13
CA THR A 152 -9.85 7.42 2.88
C THR A 152 -10.51 8.06 1.66
N GLY A 153 -11.84 8.16 1.62
CA GLY A 153 -12.56 8.82 0.53
C GLY A 153 -12.21 10.31 0.42
N MET A 154 -12.08 11.00 1.55
CA MET A 154 -11.64 12.40 1.59
C MET A 154 -10.21 12.57 1.08
N LEU A 155 -9.27 11.72 1.51
CA LEU A 155 -7.88 11.76 1.05
C LEU A 155 -7.77 11.50 -0.45
N ILE A 156 -8.47 10.49 -0.97
CA ILE A 156 -8.51 10.20 -2.42
C ILE A 156 -9.05 11.40 -3.18
N PHE A 157 -10.16 12.00 -2.72
CA PHE A 157 -10.75 13.16 -3.38
C PHE A 157 -9.77 14.35 -3.44
N ILE A 158 -9.07 14.63 -2.34
CA ILE A 158 -8.06 15.69 -2.27
C ILE A 158 -6.91 15.40 -3.25
N ILE A 159 -6.32 14.20 -3.17
CA ILE A 159 -5.15 13.80 -3.98
C ILE A 159 -5.49 13.80 -5.47
N SER A 160 -6.71 13.40 -5.84
CA SER A 160 -7.15 13.34 -7.24
C SER A 160 -7.29 14.71 -7.91
N GLY A 161 -7.25 15.81 -7.14
CA GLY A 161 -7.39 17.15 -7.70
C GLY A 161 -6.11 17.73 -8.31
N ASP A 162 -4.94 17.26 -7.89
CA ASP A 162 -3.63 17.79 -8.34
C ASP A 162 -2.51 16.75 -8.06
N PHE A 163 -2.38 15.76 -8.94
CA PHE A 163 -1.47 14.64 -8.72
C PHE A 163 -0.03 15.10 -8.50
N GLU A 164 0.49 16.01 -9.33
CA GLU A 164 1.87 16.50 -9.26
C GLU A 164 2.16 17.14 -7.89
N LYS A 165 1.29 18.05 -7.43
CA LYS A 165 1.43 18.69 -6.13
C LYS A 165 1.46 17.69 -4.99
N TYR A 166 0.53 16.74 -4.96
CA TYR A 166 0.46 15.77 -3.88
C TYR A 166 1.54 14.70 -3.96
N PHE A 167 2.02 14.38 -5.16
CA PHE A 167 3.21 13.56 -5.37
C PHE A 167 4.44 14.23 -4.76
N ILE A 168 4.68 15.51 -5.04
CA ILE A 168 5.79 16.28 -4.46
C ILE A 168 5.65 16.37 -2.93
N LEU A 169 4.45 16.68 -2.43
CA LEU A 169 4.21 16.77 -0.99
C LEU A 169 4.47 15.43 -0.28
N PHE A 170 4.01 14.32 -0.87
CA PHE A 170 4.26 12.97 -0.35
C PHE A 170 5.76 12.70 -0.22
N HIS A 171 6.55 13.04 -1.23
CA HIS A 171 7.98 12.84 -1.19
C HIS A 171 8.67 13.70 -0.14
N HIS A 172 8.26 14.95 0.05
CA HIS A 172 8.80 15.79 1.13
C HIS A 172 8.44 15.29 2.53
N VAL A 173 7.30 14.60 2.70
CA VAL A 173 6.91 14.03 3.99
C VAL A 173 7.72 12.76 4.30
N LEU A 174 8.04 11.95 3.29
CA LEU A 174 8.67 10.64 3.49
C LEU A 174 10.18 10.63 3.33
N PHE A 175 10.74 11.57 2.57
CA PHE A 175 12.16 11.64 2.27
C PHE A 175 12.74 12.98 2.71
N ASN A 176 13.94 12.93 3.27
CA ASN A 176 14.70 14.11 3.72
C ASN A 176 15.84 14.49 2.75
N ASN A 177 15.81 13.92 1.55
CA ASN A 177 16.80 14.10 0.49
C ASN A 177 16.09 14.38 -0.85
N ASP A 178 16.86 14.58 -1.91
CA ASP A 178 16.38 14.89 -3.26
C ASP A 178 16.39 13.70 -4.22
N LEU A 179 16.81 12.50 -3.80
CA LEU A 179 17.06 11.35 -4.68
C LEU A 179 15.84 10.93 -5.52
N TRP A 180 14.64 11.21 -5.03
CA TRP A 180 13.37 10.97 -5.72
C TRP A 180 13.06 11.95 -6.85
N MET A 181 13.74 13.10 -6.93
CA MET A 181 13.65 14.01 -8.06
C MET A 181 14.47 13.44 -9.21
N LEU A 182 13.81 12.61 -10.01
CA LEU A 182 14.41 11.92 -11.16
C LEU A 182 14.24 12.75 -12.44
N ASN A 183 15.25 12.70 -13.30
CA ASN A 183 15.25 13.32 -14.61
C ASN A 183 14.85 12.29 -15.69
N PRO A 184 13.70 12.46 -16.37
CA PRO A 184 13.24 11.54 -17.42
C PRO A 184 14.22 11.30 -18.56
N ALA A 185 15.20 12.20 -18.77
CA ALA A 185 16.22 12.04 -19.81
C ALA A 185 17.34 11.07 -19.42
N THR A 186 17.59 10.84 -18.13
CA THR A 186 18.71 10.04 -17.62
C THR A 186 18.28 8.87 -16.72
N ASP A 187 17.09 8.94 -16.15
CA ASP A 187 16.60 8.03 -15.13
C ASP A 187 15.44 7.21 -15.73
N ASN A 188 15.62 5.88 -15.83
CA ASN A 188 14.65 4.99 -16.47
C ASN A 188 13.41 4.70 -15.61
N LEU A 189 13.56 4.69 -14.28
CA LEU A 189 12.54 4.39 -13.28
C LEU A 189 11.32 5.29 -13.46
N ILE A 190 11.51 6.61 -13.57
CA ILE A 190 10.38 7.55 -13.75
C ILE A 190 9.63 7.30 -15.06
N ASN A 191 10.30 6.73 -16.07
CA ASN A 191 9.72 6.47 -17.38
C ASN A 191 8.88 5.18 -17.45
N ILE A 192 9.03 4.27 -16.47
CA ILE A 192 8.21 3.04 -16.41
C ILE A 192 6.97 3.17 -15.52
N VAL A 193 6.91 4.21 -14.69
CA VAL A 193 5.74 4.50 -13.82
C VAL A 193 5.19 5.90 -14.12
N PRO A 194 4.63 6.15 -15.32
CA PRO A 194 4.02 7.44 -15.62
C PRO A 194 2.85 7.74 -14.67
N GLU A 195 2.42 9.00 -14.58
CA GLU A 195 1.30 9.41 -13.71
C GLU A 195 0.07 8.50 -13.83
N GLY A 196 -0.32 8.15 -15.06
CA GLY A 196 -1.46 7.26 -15.30
C GLY A 196 -1.31 5.88 -14.63
N PHE A 197 -0.08 5.33 -14.59
CA PHE A 197 0.22 4.10 -13.87
C PHE A 197 -0.03 4.27 -12.37
N PHE A 198 0.43 5.36 -11.76
CA PHE A 198 0.20 5.63 -10.34
C PHE A 198 -1.29 5.78 -10.01
N VAL A 199 -2.05 6.45 -10.87
CA VAL A 199 -3.50 6.61 -10.72
C VAL A 199 -4.20 5.25 -10.75
N ASP A 200 -3.85 4.38 -11.69
CA ASP A 200 -4.49 3.07 -11.81
C ASP A 200 -4.05 2.07 -10.75
N MET A 201 -2.78 2.12 -10.32
CA MET A 201 -2.31 1.40 -9.14
C MET A 201 -3.07 1.85 -7.88
N THR A 202 -3.26 3.15 -7.71
CA THR A 202 -4.04 3.71 -6.60
C THR A 202 -5.49 3.19 -6.63
N LYS A 203 -6.14 3.20 -7.81
CA LYS A 203 -7.49 2.62 -7.96
C LYS A 203 -7.51 1.14 -7.58
N ARG A 204 -6.53 0.35 -8.03
CA ARG A 204 -6.41 -1.07 -7.69
C ARG A 204 -6.32 -1.27 -6.17
N ILE A 205 -5.47 -0.49 -5.49
CA ILE A 205 -5.33 -0.52 -4.02
C ILE A 205 -6.67 -0.19 -3.35
N VAL A 206 -7.36 0.86 -3.81
CA VAL A 206 -8.64 1.30 -3.25
C VAL A 206 -9.74 0.25 -3.42
N ILE A 207 -9.80 -0.44 -4.56
CA ILE A 207 -10.76 -1.53 -4.79
C ILE A 207 -10.50 -2.68 -3.80
N ILE A 208 -9.23 -3.12 -3.67
CA ILE A 208 -8.85 -4.19 -2.75
C ILE A 208 -9.15 -3.78 -1.31
N PHE A 209 -8.75 -2.58 -0.91
CA PHE A 209 -9.02 -2.03 0.42
C PHE A 209 -10.51 -1.96 0.73
N SER A 210 -11.32 -1.47 -0.21
CA SER A 210 -12.78 -1.40 -0.05
C SER A 210 -13.39 -2.79 0.15
N SER A 211 -12.87 -3.83 -0.51
CA SER A 211 -13.34 -5.20 -0.30
C SER A 211 -13.05 -5.72 1.12
N TYR A 212 -11.86 -5.46 1.66
CA TYR A 212 -11.53 -5.76 3.06
C TYR A 212 -12.44 -5.02 4.04
N ILE A 213 -12.69 -3.74 3.80
CA ILE A 213 -13.55 -2.91 4.63
C ILE A 213 -14.99 -3.45 4.63
N ILE A 214 -15.56 -3.75 3.46
CA ILE A 214 -16.90 -4.32 3.33
C ILE A 214 -16.99 -5.64 4.10
N PHE A 215 -15.97 -6.49 3.99
CA PHE A 215 -15.88 -7.74 4.75
C PHE A 215 -15.90 -7.50 6.26
N LEU A 216 -15.09 -6.57 6.77
CA LEU A 216 -15.06 -6.21 8.21
C LEU A 216 -16.41 -5.68 8.71
N VAL A 217 -17.07 -4.81 7.93
CA VAL A 217 -18.43 -4.32 8.25
C VAL A 217 -19.41 -5.49 8.31
N GLY A 218 -19.37 -6.39 7.31
CA GLY A 218 -20.21 -7.59 7.25
C GLY A 218 -20.05 -8.47 8.49
N CYS A 219 -18.81 -8.76 8.89
CA CYS A 219 -18.52 -9.47 10.14
C CYS A 219 -19.08 -8.73 11.36
N GLY A 220 -18.93 -7.41 11.42
CA GLY A 220 -19.48 -6.57 12.48
C GLY A 220 -21.00 -6.67 12.60
N ILE A 221 -21.72 -6.64 11.47
CA ILE A 221 -23.18 -6.78 11.41
C ILE A 221 -23.60 -8.18 11.89
N VAL A 222 -22.95 -9.24 11.42
CA VAL A 222 -23.26 -10.62 11.80
C VAL A 222 -23.07 -10.81 13.30
N ILE A 223 -21.92 -10.39 13.85
CA ILE A 223 -21.66 -10.46 15.30
C ILE A 223 -22.74 -9.68 16.07
N LYS A 224 -23.09 -8.47 15.63
CA LYS A 224 -24.12 -7.66 16.31
C LYS A 224 -25.49 -8.35 16.33
N LYS A 225 -25.88 -9.00 15.22
CA LYS A 225 -27.15 -9.72 15.11
C LYS A 225 -27.17 -10.99 15.96
N SER A 226 -26.14 -11.84 15.86
CA SER A 226 -26.09 -13.11 16.60
C SER A 226 -26.19 -12.92 18.11
N PHE A 227 -25.58 -11.86 18.66
CA PHE A 227 -25.66 -11.59 20.10
C PHE A 227 -26.88 -10.78 20.56
N LYS A 228 -27.66 -10.22 19.62
CA LYS A 228 -28.98 -9.62 19.94
C LYS A 228 -30.10 -10.67 19.98
N ILE A 229 -29.88 -11.83 19.36
CA ILE A 229 -30.81 -12.97 19.35
C ILE A 229 -30.67 -13.81 20.64
N ILE A 230 -29.54 -13.74 21.33
CA ILE A 230 -29.20 -14.57 22.50
C ILE A 230 -29.39 -13.81 23.84
N SER A 231 -29.62 -12.49 23.81
CA SER A 231 -29.84 -11.64 25.00
C SER A 231 -31.30 -11.28 25.19
#